data_AF-A0A1B9E2J1-F1
#
_entry.id   AF-A0A1B9E2J1-F1
#
_cell.length_a   1.000
_cell.length_b   1.000
_cell.length_c   1.000
_cell.angle_alpha   90.00
_cell.angle_beta   90.00
_cell.angle_gamma   90.00
#
_symmetry.space_group_name_H-M   'P 1'
#
loop_
_entity.id
_entity.type
_entity.pdbx_description
1 polymer ?
#
loop_
_entity_poly.entity_id
_entity_poly.type
_entity_poly.pdbx_seq_one_letter_code
_entity_poly.pdbx_strand_id
1 'polypeptide(L)'
;MKKKTLAVFVVGFLIVSCGKSNEEKLFTEFKSKELQTSLKTTPEELNFKIELIEEVKEIKASDSIKYLHDKLVEVFKPEENEKDTLTYDFAIKEVDKLITLTQELILLRAKAGRSYENYESKEQRNELIKQKVYLESWKRESENYSKNSKEILAKEYAVKYFIDNPLLKVKQNISSKVFSNKDNTKIVKEIINQ
;
A
#
# COMPACT_ATOMS: atom_id res chain seq x y z
N MET A 1 59.41 -9.33 -20.59
CA MET A 1 59.36 -10.63 -19.87
C MET A 1 59.15 -10.40 -18.38
N LYS A 2 57.98 -10.75 -17.84
CA LYS A 2 57.76 -11.62 -16.66
C LYS A 2 56.26 -11.64 -16.36
N LYS A 3 55.69 -12.84 -16.48
CA LYS A 3 54.32 -13.23 -16.11
C LYS A 3 54.18 -13.31 -14.58
N LYS A 4 52.94 -13.19 -14.09
CA LYS A 4 52.26 -13.96 -13.01
C LYS A 4 50.98 -13.18 -12.62
N THR A 5 49.80 -13.46 -13.16
CA THR A 5 48.78 -14.49 -12.84
C THR A 5 48.25 -14.49 -11.39
N LEU A 6 46.91 -14.53 -11.28
CA LEU A 6 46.03 -14.81 -10.11
C LEU A 6 45.88 -13.67 -9.08
N ALA A 7 44.69 -13.33 -8.56
CA ALA A 7 43.58 -14.20 -8.20
C ALA A 7 42.19 -13.58 -8.49
N VAL A 8 41.36 -14.35 -9.19
CA VAL A 8 39.91 -14.16 -9.28
C VAL A 8 39.31 -14.61 -7.95
N PHE A 9 38.73 -13.69 -7.19
CA PHE A 9 37.88 -14.02 -6.05
C PHE A 9 36.53 -14.53 -6.59
N VAL A 10 36.47 -15.83 -6.89
CA VAL A 10 35.20 -16.57 -6.91
C VAL A 10 34.82 -16.79 -5.45
N VAL A 11 33.99 -15.90 -4.90
CA VAL A 11 33.27 -16.20 -3.67
C VAL A 11 32.20 -17.21 -4.04
N GLY A 12 32.52 -18.48 -3.84
CA GLY A 12 31.55 -19.56 -3.88
C GLY A 12 30.51 -19.31 -2.80
N PHE A 13 29.29 -18.96 -3.22
CA PHE A 13 28.13 -19.09 -2.37
C PHE A 13 27.89 -20.59 -2.14
N LEU A 14 28.31 -21.03 -0.95
CA LEU A 14 28.00 -22.33 -0.38
C LEU A 14 26.48 -22.50 -0.34
N ILE A 15 26.00 -23.34 -1.25
CA ILE A 15 24.72 -24.02 -1.20
C ILE A 15 24.84 -25.03 -0.06
N VAL A 16 24.20 -24.82 1.11
CA VAL A 16 23.44 -25.84 1.87
C VAL A 16 22.57 -25.16 2.93
N SER A 17 21.26 -25.08 2.68
CA SER A 17 20.24 -25.48 3.66
C SER A 17 19.08 -26.07 2.88
N CYS A 18 19.00 -27.40 2.82
CA CYS A 18 17.87 -28.14 2.24
C CYS A 18 16.65 -28.01 3.15
N GLY A 19 15.95 -26.91 3.00
CA GLY A 19 14.62 -26.66 3.54
C GLY A 19 14.17 -25.31 3.00
N LYS A 20 12.98 -25.25 2.37
CA LYS A 20 12.42 -23.97 1.93
C LYS A 20 12.43 -22.99 3.12
N SER A 21 12.88 -21.76 2.90
CA SER A 21 12.78 -20.73 3.94
C SER A 21 11.31 -20.52 4.33
N ASN A 22 11.04 -19.92 5.49
CA ASN A 22 9.66 -19.66 5.90
C ASN A 22 8.93 -18.78 4.87
N GLU A 23 9.65 -17.82 4.30
CA GLU A 23 9.19 -16.91 3.27
C GLU A 23 8.88 -17.65 1.96
N GLU A 24 9.75 -18.57 1.54
CA GLU A 24 9.51 -19.42 0.36
C GLU A 24 8.28 -20.32 0.54
N LYS A 25 8.11 -20.91 1.73
CA LYS A 25 6.92 -21.71 2.05
C LYS A 25 5.67 -20.85 1.99
N LEU A 26 5.70 -19.71 2.66
CA LEU A 26 4.59 -18.77 2.72
C LEU A 26 4.17 -18.27 1.34
N PHE A 27 5.13 -17.93 0.49
CA PHE A 27 4.87 -17.49 -0.88
C PHE A 27 4.39 -18.65 -1.77
N THR A 28 4.95 -19.86 -1.61
CA THR A 28 4.47 -21.05 -2.33
C THR A 28 3.01 -21.34 -1.97
N GLU A 29 2.64 -21.29 -0.68
CA GLU A 29 1.26 -21.50 -0.22
C GLU A 29 0.31 -20.45 -0.79
N PHE A 30 0.72 -19.19 -0.79
CA PHE A 30 -0.03 -18.10 -1.41
C PHE A 30 -0.29 -18.36 -2.89
N LYS A 31 0.76 -18.70 -3.66
CA LYS A 31 0.64 -19.00 -5.09
C LYS A 31 -0.18 -20.26 -5.38
N SER A 32 -0.01 -21.31 -4.58
CA SER A 32 -0.81 -22.53 -4.70
C SER A 32 -2.29 -22.23 -4.56
N LYS A 33 -2.67 -21.43 -3.55
CA LYS A 33 -4.07 -21.03 -3.34
C LYS A 33 -4.59 -20.17 -4.49
N GLU A 34 -3.80 -19.22 -4.97
CA GLU A 34 -4.17 -18.35 -6.09
C GLU A 34 -4.42 -19.15 -7.37
N LEU A 35 -3.48 -20.01 -7.75
CA LEU A 35 -3.56 -20.87 -8.94
C LEU A 35 -4.71 -21.86 -8.85
N GLN A 36 -4.90 -22.47 -7.67
CA GLN A 36 -6.01 -23.40 -7.47
C GLN A 36 -7.36 -22.72 -7.61
N THR A 37 -7.49 -21.48 -7.11
CA THR A 37 -8.75 -20.72 -7.15
C THR A 37 -9.03 -20.17 -8.56
N SER A 38 -8.01 -19.68 -9.25
CA SER A 38 -8.15 -18.98 -10.53
C SER A 38 -8.10 -19.90 -11.75
N LEU A 39 -7.27 -20.94 -11.70
CA LEU A 39 -6.93 -21.78 -12.86
C LEU A 39 -7.12 -23.28 -12.60
N LYS A 40 -7.51 -23.67 -11.38
CA LYS A 40 -7.68 -25.08 -10.96
C LYS A 40 -6.45 -25.94 -11.23
N THR A 41 -5.27 -25.37 -11.01
CA THR A 41 -3.96 -25.99 -11.25
C THR A 41 -3.07 -25.80 -10.04
N THR A 42 -2.02 -26.62 -9.95
CA THR A 42 -1.04 -26.56 -8.87
C THR A 42 0.27 -25.91 -9.33
N PRO A 43 1.07 -25.34 -8.41
CA PRO A 43 2.41 -24.84 -8.75
C PRO A 43 3.29 -25.90 -9.42
N GLU A 44 3.17 -27.16 -9.01
CA GLU A 44 3.95 -28.29 -9.53
C GLU A 44 3.65 -28.57 -11.01
N GLU A 45 2.37 -28.49 -11.41
CA GLU A 45 1.93 -28.66 -12.81
C GLU A 45 2.47 -27.58 -13.74
N LEU A 46 2.80 -26.40 -13.19
CA LEU A 46 3.28 -25.24 -13.94
C LEU A 46 4.79 -25.01 -13.78
N ASN A 47 5.54 -26.02 -13.33
CA ASN A 47 6.98 -25.92 -13.08
C ASN A 47 7.35 -24.67 -12.25
N PHE A 48 6.51 -24.29 -11.29
CA PHE A 48 6.72 -23.10 -10.47
C PHE A 48 8.02 -23.22 -9.67
N LYS A 49 8.87 -22.19 -9.75
CA LYS A 49 10.09 -22.12 -8.94
C LYS A 49 10.39 -20.68 -8.55
N ILE A 50 10.69 -20.51 -7.26
CA ILE A 50 11.20 -19.27 -6.71
C ILE A 50 12.70 -19.21 -7.01
N GLU A 51 13.14 -18.12 -7.63
CA GLU A 51 14.56 -17.84 -7.86
C GLU A 51 15.14 -16.98 -6.74
N LEU A 52 14.36 -16.03 -6.24
CA LEU A 52 14.75 -15.11 -5.18
C LEU A 52 13.53 -14.72 -4.35
N ILE A 53 13.71 -14.69 -3.03
CA ILE A 53 12.84 -13.98 -2.11
C ILE A 53 13.71 -13.24 -1.10
N GLU A 54 13.60 -11.92 -1.06
CA GLU A 54 14.42 -11.07 -0.20
C GLU A 54 13.55 -10.03 0.50
N GLU A 55 13.72 -9.89 1.82
CA GLU A 55 13.05 -8.83 2.59
C GLU A 55 13.64 -7.47 2.19
N VAL A 56 12.79 -6.59 1.67
CA VAL A 56 13.18 -5.25 1.20
C VAL A 56 13.07 -4.23 2.32
N LYS A 57 11.94 -4.26 3.04
CA LYS A 57 11.69 -3.36 4.17
C LYS A 57 10.55 -3.85 5.06
N GLU A 58 10.60 -3.39 6.30
CA GLU A 58 9.46 -3.42 7.21
C GLU A 58 8.63 -2.15 7.02
N ILE A 59 7.31 -2.29 6.92
CA ILE A 59 6.37 -1.18 6.95
C ILE A 59 5.99 -0.96 8.41
N LYS A 60 6.37 0.20 8.95
CA LYS A 60 6.12 0.57 10.34
C LYS A 60 4.91 1.48 10.46
N ALA A 61 4.35 1.55 11.66
CA ALA A 61 3.29 2.49 12.00
C ALA A 61 3.67 3.94 11.66
N SER A 62 4.95 4.32 11.81
CA SER A 62 5.48 5.61 11.35
C SER A 62 5.30 5.87 9.85
N ASP A 63 5.42 4.85 9.00
CA ASP A 63 5.23 4.98 7.56
C ASP A 63 3.75 5.24 7.24
N SER A 64 2.84 4.59 7.97
CA SER A 64 1.40 4.83 7.86
C SER A 64 1.00 6.22 8.34
N ILE A 65 1.60 6.73 9.42
CA ILE A 65 1.38 8.12 9.88
C ILE A 65 1.80 9.09 8.78
N LYS A 66 2.99 8.90 8.20
CA LYS A 66 3.49 9.74 7.10
C LYS A 66 2.55 9.68 5.90
N TYR A 67 2.11 8.48 5.49
CA TYR A 67 1.16 8.33 4.39
C TYR A 67 -0.16 9.08 4.63
N LEU A 68 -0.72 8.99 5.83
CA LEU A 68 -1.96 9.69 6.18
C LEU A 68 -1.76 11.20 6.22
N HIS A 69 -0.58 11.67 6.62
CA HIS A 69 -0.22 13.09 6.57
C HIS A 69 -0.05 13.58 5.11
N ASP A 70 0.60 12.80 4.26
CA ASP A 70 0.74 13.11 2.84
C ASP A 70 -0.64 13.21 2.16
N LYS A 71 -1.59 12.35 2.55
CA LYS A 71 -3.00 12.44 2.13
C LYS A 71 -3.68 13.72 2.58
N LEU A 72 -3.43 14.14 3.82
CA LEU A 72 -3.93 15.42 4.35
C LEU A 72 -3.40 16.60 3.51
N VAL A 73 -2.09 16.62 3.22
CA VAL A 73 -1.44 17.63 2.38
C VAL A 73 -1.98 17.62 0.94
N GLU A 74 -2.21 16.45 0.35
CA GLU A 74 -2.78 16.31 -1.00
C GLU A 74 -4.18 16.93 -1.11
N VAL A 75 -5.00 16.76 -0.07
CA VAL A 75 -6.37 17.28 -0.01
C VAL A 75 -6.39 18.79 0.20
N PHE A 76 -5.59 19.31 1.13
CA PHE A 76 -5.60 20.73 1.49
C PHE A 76 -4.71 21.62 0.61
N LYS A 77 -3.71 21.03 -0.04
CA LYS A 77 -2.71 21.73 -0.87
C LYS A 77 -2.19 23.02 -0.20
N PRO A 78 -1.71 22.93 1.05
CA PRO A 78 -1.16 24.10 1.74
C PRO A 78 0.09 24.62 1.03
N GLU A 79 0.51 25.83 1.37
CA GLU A 79 1.81 26.33 0.92
C GLU A 79 2.95 25.46 1.48
N GLU A 80 4.12 25.45 0.82
CA GLU A 80 5.22 24.54 1.15
C GLU A 80 5.69 24.68 2.60
N ASN A 81 5.73 25.90 3.11
CA ASN A 81 6.08 26.26 4.49
C ASN A 81 5.02 25.85 5.52
N GLU A 82 3.81 25.53 5.09
CA GLU A 82 2.70 25.17 5.98
C GLU A 82 2.48 23.66 6.07
N LYS A 83 3.06 22.88 5.14
CA LYS A 83 2.89 21.42 5.06
C LYS A 83 3.13 20.71 6.38
N ASP A 84 4.24 21.00 7.04
CA ASP A 84 4.63 20.32 8.28
C ASP A 84 3.82 20.78 9.51
N THR A 85 3.10 21.90 9.39
CA THR A 85 2.26 22.46 10.45
C THR A 85 0.78 22.13 10.28
N LEU A 86 0.41 21.51 9.15
CA LEU A 86 -0.97 21.16 8.85
C LEU A 86 -1.45 20.04 9.79
N THR A 87 -2.48 20.35 10.58
CA THR A 87 -3.06 19.39 11.52
C THR A 87 -4.43 18.91 11.04
N TYR A 88 -4.79 17.68 11.41
CA TYR A 88 -6.15 17.17 11.17
C TYR A 88 -7.21 18.04 11.82
N ASP A 89 -6.96 18.56 13.03
CA ASP A 89 -7.92 19.41 13.73
C ASP A 89 -8.19 20.71 13.01
N PHE A 90 -7.14 21.34 12.47
CA PHE A 90 -7.31 22.51 11.61
C PHE A 90 -8.13 22.17 10.36
N ALA A 91 -7.75 21.10 9.66
CA ALA A 91 -8.43 20.69 8.43
C ALA A 91 -9.92 20.35 8.65
N ILE A 92 -10.23 19.60 9.70
CA ILE A 92 -11.61 19.26 10.09
C ILE A 92 -12.39 20.53 10.39
N LYS A 93 -11.81 21.47 11.13
CA LYS A 93 -12.45 22.75 11.47
C LYS A 93 -12.75 23.59 10.23
N GLU A 94 -11.83 23.67 9.26
CA GLU A 94 -12.06 24.41 8.03
C GLU A 94 -13.15 23.78 7.16
N VAL A 95 -13.15 22.45 7.02
CA VAL A 95 -14.23 21.75 6.29
C VAL A 95 -15.58 21.95 6.98
N ASP A 96 -15.64 21.92 8.32
CA ASP A 96 -16.87 22.13 9.09
C ASP A 96 -17.44 23.55 8.91
N LYS A 97 -16.57 24.57 8.86
CA LYS A 97 -16.97 25.94 8.50
C LYS A 97 -17.58 26.00 7.10
N LEU A 98 -16.96 25.36 6.11
CA LEU A 98 -17.47 25.35 4.74
C LEU A 98 -18.83 24.66 4.66
N ILE A 99 -19.02 23.53 5.34
CA ILE A 99 -20.33 22.86 5.45
C ILE A 99 -21.39 23.82 6.00
N THR A 100 -21.05 24.53 7.08
CA THR A 100 -21.96 25.50 7.72
C THR A 100 -22.32 26.63 6.77
N LEU A 101 -21.34 27.26 6.12
CA LEU A 101 -21.56 28.34 5.16
C LEU A 101 -22.40 27.89 3.95
N THR A 102 -22.13 26.71 3.40
CA THR A 102 -22.93 26.15 2.30
C THR A 102 -24.36 25.88 2.74
N GLN A 103 -24.57 25.38 3.96
CA GLN A 103 -25.90 25.18 4.53
C GLN A 103 -26.66 26.49 4.74
N GLU A 104 -25.99 27.53 5.24
CA GLU A 104 -26.57 28.87 5.39
C GLU A 104 -26.99 29.47 4.04
N LEU A 105 -26.17 29.32 3.00
CA LEU A 105 -26.49 29.76 1.64
C LEU A 105 -27.75 29.05 1.10
N ILE A 106 -27.84 27.73 1.28
CA ILE A 106 -29.01 26.92 0.90
C ILE A 106 -30.28 27.46 1.57
N LEU A 107 -30.20 27.76 2.88
CA LEU A 107 -31.32 28.28 3.66
C LEU A 107 -31.70 29.70 3.24
N LEU A 108 -30.72 30.56 2.96
CA LEU A 108 -30.95 31.94 2.49
C LEU A 108 -31.68 31.94 1.14
N ARG A 109 -31.24 31.12 0.18
CA ARG A 109 -31.90 30.95 -1.12
C ARG A 109 -33.31 30.42 -0.97
N ALA A 110 -33.53 29.46 -0.07
CA ALA A 110 -34.87 28.96 0.21
C ALA A 110 -35.80 30.05 0.76
N LYS A 111 -35.32 30.87 1.71
CA LYS A 111 -36.06 32.03 2.26
C LYS A 111 -36.38 33.08 1.19
N ALA A 112 -35.50 33.25 0.20
CA ALA A 112 -35.70 34.15 -0.93
C ALA A 112 -36.57 33.56 -2.06
N GLY A 113 -37.16 32.36 -1.88
CA GLY A 113 -37.97 31.69 -2.91
C GLY A 113 -37.16 31.07 -4.06
N ARG A 114 -35.84 30.95 -3.93
CA ARG A 114 -34.90 30.43 -4.94
C ARG A 114 -34.38 29.03 -4.63
N SER A 115 -35.20 28.17 -4.03
CA SER A 115 -34.78 26.82 -3.62
C SER A 115 -34.36 25.92 -4.79
N TYR A 116 -34.82 26.22 -6.02
CA TYR A 116 -34.45 25.49 -7.23
C TYR A 116 -32.95 25.62 -7.56
N GLU A 117 -32.27 26.66 -7.07
CA GLU A 117 -30.82 26.90 -7.27
C GLU A 117 -29.95 26.07 -6.29
N ASN A 118 -30.55 25.31 -5.38
CA ASN A 118 -29.82 24.65 -4.29
C ASN A 118 -29.21 23.29 -4.67
N TYR A 119 -29.45 22.76 -5.87
CA TYR A 119 -28.98 21.43 -6.25
C TYR A 119 -27.45 21.31 -6.10
N GLU A 120 -26.69 22.18 -6.76
CA GLU A 120 -25.22 22.16 -6.71
C GLU A 120 -24.67 22.38 -5.31
N SER A 121 -25.27 23.31 -4.54
CA SER A 121 -24.83 23.57 -3.16
C SER A 121 -25.12 22.39 -2.23
N LYS A 122 -26.19 21.61 -2.46
CA LYS A 122 -26.44 20.38 -1.70
C LYS A 122 -25.40 19.31 -2.00
N GLU A 123 -25.05 19.13 -3.27
CA GLU A 123 -23.99 18.20 -3.68
C GLU A 123 -22.64 18.62 -3.08
N GLN A 124 -22.27 19.90 -3.19
CA GLN A 124 -21.06 20.43 -2.59
C GLN A 124 -21.01 20.20 -1.07
N ARG A 125 -22.11 20.47 -0.35
CA ARG A 125 -22.20 20.19 1.09
C ARG A 125 -22.00 18.71 1.40
N ASN A 126 -22.60 17.82 0.61
CA ASN A 126 -22.48 16.37 0.81
C ASN A 126 -21.04 15.89 0.55
N GLU A 127 -20.35 16.43 -0.45
CA GLU A 127 -18.93 16.14 -0.69
C GLU A 127 -18.04 16.65 0.46
N LEU A 128 -18.30 17.85 0.98
CA LEU A 128 -17.60 18.36 2.17
C LEU A 128 -17.85 17.47 3.40
N ILE A 129 -19.07 16.97 3.60
CA ILE A 129 -19.37 16.01 4.68
C ILE A 129 -18.57 14.72 4.50
N LYS A 130 -18.50 14.16 3.29
CA LYS A 130 -17.68 12.96 3.00
C LYS A 130 -16.20 13.24 3.31
N GLN A 131 -15.69 14.39 2.88
CA GLN A 131 -14.32 14.81 3.15
C GLN A 131 -14.04 14.89 4.65
N LYS A 132 -14.95 15.48 5.45
CA LYS A 132 -14.84 15.52 6.91
C LYS A 132 -14.75 14.12 7.51
N VAL A 133 -15.60 13.19 7.07
CA VAL A 133 -15.59 11.79 7.55
C VAL A 133 -14.23 11.12 7.26
N TYR A 134 -13.67 11.33 6.08
CA TYR A 134 -12.33 10.81 5.76
C TYR A 134 -11.25 11.42 6.66
N LEU A 135 -11.26 12.74 6.87
CA LEU A 135 -10.31 13.42 7.74
C LEU A 135 -10.37 12.91 9.19
N GLU A 136 -11.58 12.71 9.73
CA GLU A 136 -11.78 12.15 11.07
C GLU A 136 -11.28 10.70 11.17
N SER A 137 -11.47 9.89 10.12
CA SER A 137 -10.94 8.52 10.04
C SER A 137 -9.41 8.53 10.03
N TRP A 138 -8.80 9.34 9.16
CA TRP A 138 -7.35 9.46 9.05
C TRP A 138 -6.71 9.96 10.34
N LYS A 139 -7.34 10.94 11.00
CA LYS A 139 -6.93 11.41 12.33
C LYS A 139 -6.88 10.25 13.32
N ARG A 140 -7.97 9.49 13.43
CA ARG A 140 -8.08 8.36 14.37
C ARG A 140 -7.04 7.27 14.08
N GLU A 141 -6.83 6.93 12.82
CA GLU A 141 -5.80 5.97 12.40
C GLU A 141 -4.40 6.46 12.75
N SER A 142 -4.09 7.72 12.42
CA SER A 142 -2.80 8.34 12.73
C SER A 142 -2.52 8.40 14.24
N GLU A 143 -3.51 8.76 15.05
CA GLU A 143 -3.43 8.74 16.51
C GLU A 143 -3.21 7.32 17.07
N ASN A 144 -3.87 6.31 16.48
CA ASN A 144 -3.66 4.92 16.87
C ASN A 144 -2.24 4.44 16.57
N TYR A 145 -1.72 4.75 15.37
CA TYR A 145 -0.34 4.43 15.01
C TYR A 145 0.69 5.19 15.84
N SER A 146 0.37 6.42 16.25
CA SER A 146 1.26 7.25 17.06
C SER A 146 1.53 6.66 18.45
N LYS A 147 0.59 5.87 19.00
CA LYS A 147 0.77 5.17 20.29
C LYS A 147 1.94 4.19 20.27
N ASN A 148 2.25 3.60 19.10
CA ASN A 148 3.39 2.71 18.93
C ASN A 148 4.00 2.86 17.53
N SER A 149 4.64 4.00 17.27
CA SER A 149 5.15 4.36 15.93
C SER A 149 6.21 3.39 15.37
N LYS A 150 6.85 2.60 16.24
CA LYS A 150 7.86 1.59 15.85
C LYS A 150 7.25 0.22 15.54
N GLU A 151 5.96 0.03 15.74
CA GLU A 151 5.28 -1.22 15.45
C GLU A 151 5.38 -1.57 13.97
N ILE A 152 5.83 -2.79 13.66
CA ILE A 152 5.81 -3.35 12.32
C ILE A 152 4.37 -3.74 12.00
N LEU A 153 3.85 -3.26 10.89
CA LEU A 153 2.50 -3.58 10.42
C LEU A 153 2.53 -4.66 9.33
N ALA A 154 3.55 -4.62 8.49
CA ALA A 154 3.75 -5.53 7.37
C ALA A 154 5.22 -5.60 6.97
N LYS A 155 5.57 -6.61 6.18
CA LYS A 155 6.89 -6.75 5.56
C LYS A 155 6.76 -6.80 4.05
N GLU A 156 7.63 -6.08 3.35
CA GLU A 156 7.72 -6.09 1.89
C GLU A 156 8.88 -6.99 1.46
N TYR A 157 8.61 -7.89 0.53
CA TYR A 157 9.57 -8.78 -0.09
C TYR A 157 9.66 -8.51 -1.59
N ALA A 158 10.88 -8.52 -2.13
CA ALA A 158 11.12 -8.64 -3.55
C ALA A 158 11.18 -10.12 -3.89
N VAL A 159 10.33 -10.54 -4.82
CA VAL A 159 10.24 -11.95 -5.23
C VAL A 159 10.47 -12.06 -6.73
N LYS A 160 11.34 -12.99 -7.11
CA LYS A 160 11.52 -13.42 -8.50
C LYS A 160 11.21 -14.90 -8.59
N TYR A 161 10.33 -15.25 -9.49
CA TYR A 161 9.93 -16.62 -9.71
C TYR A 161 9.65 -16.86 -11.19
N PHE A 162 9.66 -18.13 -11.58
CA PHE A 162 9.17 -18.52 -12.89
C PHE A 162 8.01 -19.49 -12.78
N ILE A 163 7.18 -19.46 -13.81
CA ILE A 163 6.02 -20.33 -13.98
C ILE A 163 5.79 -20.55 -15.47
N ASP A 164 5.42 -21.77 -15.85
CA ASP A 164 4.95 -22.04 -17.20
C ASP A 164 3.54 -21.52 -17.35
N ASN A 165 3.33 -20.64 -18.34
CA ASN A 165 2.02 -20.07 -18.58
C ASN A 165 1.06 -21.18 -19.05
N PRO A 166 -0.04 -21.47 -18.32
CA PRO A 166 -0.92 -22.57 -18.67
C PRO A 166 -1.66 -22.36 -20.00
N LEU A 167 -1.82 -21.12 -20.45
CA LEU A 167 -2.50 -20.79 -21.70
C LEU A 167 -1.54 -20.76 -22.89
N LEU A 168 -0.36 -20.17 -22.70
CA LEU A 168 0.61 -19.93 -23.76
C LEU A 168 1.68 -21.03 -23.88
N LYS A 169 1.79 -21.91 -22.87
CA LYS A 169 2.81 -22.98 -22.78
C LYS A 169 4.26 -22.46 -22.94
N VAL A 170 4.49 -21.23 -22.50
CA VAL A 170 5.82 -20.62 -22.47
C VAL A 170 6.21 -20.31 -21.04
N LYS A 171 7.51 -20.43 -20.74
CA LYS A 171 8.07 -20.06 -19.44
C LYS A 171 8.02 -18.55 -19.25
N GLN A 172 7.43 -18.11 -18.15
CA GLN A 172 7.38 -16.70 -17.76
C GLN A 172 8.24 -16.47 -16.52
N ASN A 173 9.07 -15.43 -16.56
CA ASN A 173 9.81 -14.95 -15.40
C ASN A 173 9.09 -13.72 -14.87
N ILE A 174 8.73 -13.73 -13.60
CA ILE A 174 7.93 -12.68 -12.96
C ILE A 174 8.73 -12.10 -11.81
N SER A 175 8.82 -10.77 -11.79
CA SER A 175 9.33 -10.02 -10.64
C SER A 175 8.15 -9.33 -9.96
N SER A 176 7.97 -9.56 -8.67
CA SER A 176 6.88 -8.96 -7.91
C SER A 176 7.34 -8.42 -6.56
N LYS A 177 6.53 -7.51 -6.03
CA LYS A 177 6.59 -7.07 -4.64
C LYS A 177 5.48 -7.78 -3.88
N VAL A 178 5.83 -8.42 -2.78
CA VAL A 178 4.91 -9.20 -1.97
C VAL A 178 4.88 -8.61 -0.56
N PHE A 179 3.69 -8.51 0.01
CA PHE A 179 3.48 -7.98 1.35
C PHE A 179 2.98 -9.08 2.27
N SER A 180 3.65 -9.29 3.41
CA SER A 180 3.15 -10.16 4.48
C SER A 180 2.61 -9.34 5.66
N ASN A 181 1.79 -9.98 6.48
CA ASN A 181 1.36 -9.40 7.75
C ASN A 181 2.53 -9.28 8.75
N LYS A 182 2.32 -8.50 9.82
CA LYS A 182 3.28 -8.29 10.92
C LYS A 182 4.03 -9.55 11.37
N ASP A 183 3.31 -10.65 11.55
CA ASP A 183 3.88 -11.89 12.11
C ASP A 183 4.51 -12.80 11.05
N ASN A 184 4.52 -12.38 9.78
CA ASN A 184 5.01 -13.14 8.64
C ASN A 184 4.39 -14.55 8.52
N THR A 185 3.08 -14.63 8.75
CA THR A 185 2.29 -15.87 8.68
C THR A 185 1.35 -15.92 7.49
N LYS A 186 1.15 -14.78 6.79
CA LYS A 186 0.26 -14.68 5.63
C LYS A 186 0.74 -13.62 4.64
N ILE A 187 0.78 -13.97 3.36
CA ILE A 187 0.84 -12.96 2.28
C ILE A 187 -0.52 -12.29 2.14
N VAL A 188 -0.53 -10.96 2.21
CA VAL A 188 -1.74 -10.13 2.11
C VAL A 188 -1.93 -9.54 0.72
N LYS A 189 -0.84 -9.32 -0.03
CA LYS A 189 -0.89 -8.70 -1.35
C LYS A 189 0.35 -9.02 -2.17
N GLU A 190 0.17 -9.09 -3.48
CA GLU A 190 1.26 -9.08 -4.45
C GLU A 190 1.02 -7.97 -5.49
N ILE A 191 2.11 -7.36 -5.94
CA ILE A 191 2.14 -6.39 -7.03
C ILE A 191 3.17 -6.87 -8.04
N ILE A 192 2.70 -7.25 -9.22
CA ILE A 192 3.58 -7.68 -10.33
C ILE A 192 4.19 -6.42 -10.96
N ASN A 193 5.51 -6.39 -11.06
CA ASN A 193 6.21 -5.35 -11.80
C ASN A 193 6.27 -5.79 -13.26
N GLN A 194 5.62 -5.04 -14.15
CA GLN A 194 5.71 -5.22 -15.60
C GLN A 194 6.94 -4.52 -16.16
#